data_AF-A0A924X016-F1
#
_entry.id   AF-A0A924X016-F1
#
_cell.length_a   1.000
_cell.length_b   1.000
_cell.length_c   1.000
_cell.angle_alpha   90.00
_cell.angle_beta   90.00
_cell.angle_gamma   90.00
#
_symmetry.space_group_name_H-M   'P 1'
#
loop_
_entity.id
_entity.type
_entity.pdbx_description
1 polymer ?
#
loop_
_entity_poly.entity_id
_entity_poly.type
_entity_poly.pdbx_seq_one_letter_code
_entity_poly.pdbx_strand_id
1 'polypeptide(L)'
;MGALTGGLLPLLMLRTRLKNLALLERQQLSLMMELLDDVLSPEKTDALAGAIDRTPPRSWLSVATMLLLIGAAVATGVMLGTGGWSEAQLRRLLVPSPYVETRIELISIAMLILAYMLTHLQINHHRRSLRSIASTFAAATGGRFPEIVLPALGLGVRPIHLALGIVLAMLGKFWGLPMMLAWGAIESLVLDSERQFRRSLAVQLTTLCGQAPAIAHEAVCRNINCANPMAVDAVSCPVCGDQTAMR
;
A
#
# COMPACT_ATOMS: atom_id res chain seq x y z
N MET A 1 4.54 -16.80 -20.29
CA MET A 1 4.83 -15.36 -20.01
C MET A 1 3.78 -14.67 -19.13
N GLY A 2 2.47 -14.89 -19.28
CA GLY A 2 1.44 -14.16 -18.51
C GLY A 2 1.48 -14.30 -16.97
N ALA A 3 2.06 -15.38 -16.43
CA ALA A 3 2.21 -15.56 -14.97
C ALA A 3 3.23 -14.60 -14.34
N LEU A 4 4.33 -14.34 -15.04
CA LEU A 4 5.43 -13.47 -14.57
C LEU A 4 5.04 -11.99 -14.60
N THR A 5 4.32 -11.55 -15.63
CA THR A 5 3.96 -10.13 -15.78
C THR A 5 2.65 -9.77 -15.08
N GLY A 6 1.69 -10.70 -14.99
CA GLY A 6 0.37 -10.43 -14.40
C GLY A 6 0.29 -10.61 -12.88
N GLY A 7 0.93 -11.63 -12.30
CA GLY A 7 0.76 -11.97 -10.88
C GLY A 7 1.84 -11.41 -9.94
N LEU A 8 3.10 -11.43 -10.39
CA LEU A 8 4.28 -11.07 -9.59
C LEU A 8 4.54 -9.57 -9.53
N LEU A 9 4.46 -8.90 -10.68
CA LEU A 9 4.74 -7.46 -10.78
C LEU A 9 3.87 -6.62 -9.84
N PRO A 10 2.53 -6.84 -9.74
CA PRO A 10 1.72 -6.11 -8.78
C PRO A 10 2.25 -6.30 -7.36
N LEU A 11 2.43 -7.54 -6.89
CA LEU A 11 2.90 -7.81 -5.52
C LEU A 11 4.24 -7.13 -5.20
N LEU A 12 5.17 -7.10 -6.17
CA LEU A 12 6.44 -6.37 -6.03
C LEU A 12 6.24 -4.85 -5.94
N MET A 13 5.40 -4.27 -6.81
CA MET A 13 5.10 -2.83 -6.78
C MET A 13 4.44 -2.43 -5.47
N LEU A 14 3.49 -3.21 -4.97
CA LEU A 14 2.80 -2.92 -3.71
C LEU A 14 3.73 -3.02 -2.52
N ARG A 15 4.63 -4.02 -2.49
CA ARG A 15 5.64 -4.10 -1.44
C ARG A 15 6.49 -2.83 -1.40
N THR A 16 6.98 -2.40 -2.56
CA THR A 16 7.79 -1.18 -2.67
C THR A 16 7.00 0.05 -2.24
N ARG A 17 5.73 0.15 -2.67
CA ARG A 17 4.82 1.22 -2.26
C ARG A 17 4.59 1.20 -0.75
N LEU A 18 4.18 0.09 -0.15
CA LEU A 18 3.97 -0.03 1.29
C LEU A 18 5.22 0.33 2.11
N LYS A 19 6.42 -0.06 1.64
CA LYS A 19 7.68 0.32 2.29
C LYS A 19 7.88 1.85 2.25
N ASN A 20 7.72 2.46 1.08
CA ASN A 20 7.88 3.91 0.92
C ASN A 20 6.82 4.68 1.71
N LEU A 21 5.59 4.17 1.73
CA LEU A 21 4.49 4.78 2.48
C LEU A 21 4.73 4.70 3.98
N ALA A 22 5.10 3.54 4.52
CA ALA A 22 5.44 3.39 5.93
C ALA A 22 6.62 4.30 6.35
N LEU A 23 7.61 4.50 5.48
CA LEU A 23 8.71 5.45 5.72
C LEU A 23 8.20 6.89 5.78
N LEU A 24 7.39 7.30 4.80
CA LEU A 24 6.79 8.64 4.78
C LEU A 24 5.90 8.90 6.00
N GLU A 25 5.06 7.94 6.37
CA GLU A 25 4.20 8.07 7.55
C GLU A 25 5.02 8.16 8.83
N ARG A 26 6.08 7.37 8.97
CA ARG A 26 6.97 7.47 10.12
C ARG A 26 7.64 8.84 10.21
N GLN A 27 8.08 9.39 9.08
CA GLN A 27 8.64 10.76 9.02
C GLN A 27 7.60 11.80 9.42
N GLN A 28 6.37 11.68 8.93
CA GLN A 28 5.27 12.59 9.26
C GLN A 28 4.88 12.53 10.74
N LEU A 29 4.79 11.32 11.28
CA LEU A 29 4.51 11.10 12.70
C LEU A 29 5.65 11.61 13.59
N SER A 30 6.90 11.46 13.17
CA SER A 30 8.07 12.04 13.87
C SER A 30 8.00 13.57 13.94
N LEU A 31 7.75 14.23 12.81
CA LEU A 31 7.61 15.70 12.77
C LEU A 31 6.40 16.17 13.58
N MET A 32 5.31 15.40 13.54
CA MET A 32 4.13 15.67 14.36
C MET A 32 4.46 15.58 15.86
N MET A 33 5.23 14.58 16.27
CA MET A 33 5.65 14.41 17.66
C MET A 33 6.46 15.62 18.15
N GLU A 34 7.37 16.15 17.33
CA GLU A 34 8.12 17.36 17.65
C GLU A 34 7.20 18.57 17.87
N LEU A 35 6.18 18.76 17.02
CA LEU A 35 5.21 19.86 17.17
C LEU A 35 4.28 19.69 18.38
N LEU A 36 3.99 18.46 18.76
CA LEU A 36 3.10 18.15 19.88
C LEU A 36 3.80 18.24 21.23
N ASP A 37 5.13 18.16 21.27
CA ASP A 37 5.90 18.23 22.52
C ASP A 37 5.74 19.59 23.22
N ASP A 38 5.50 20.65 22.44
CA ASP A 38 5.22 21.99 22.96
C ASP A 38 3.77 22.16 23.48
N VAL A 39 2.85 21.27 23.10
CA VAL A 39 1.39 21.44 23.34
C VAL A 39 0.84 20.42 24.33
N LEU A 40 1.37 19.19 24.32
CA LEU A 40 0.91 18.08 25.16
C LEU A 40 1.84 17.87 26.35
N SER A 41 1.30 17.30 27.42
CA SER A 41 2.11 16.86 28.56
C SER A 41 3.04 15.70 28.16
N PRO A 42 4.26 15.60 28.72
CA PRO A 42 5.25 14.55 28.40
C PRO A 42 4.68 13.12 28.41
N GLU A 43 3.83 12.81 29.40
CA GLU A 43 3.21 11.47 29.51
C GLU A 43 2.35 11.10 28.29
N LYS A 44 1.70 12.08 27.67
CA LYS A 44 0.85 11.88 26.48
C LYS A 44 1.68 11.76 25.22
N THR A 45 2.75 12.55 25.11
CA THR A 45 3.71 12.42 24.01
C THR A 45 4.41 11.07 24.08
N ASP A 46 4.86 10.61 25.24
CA ASP A 46 5.46 9.28 25.42
C ASP A 46 4.51 8.14 25.04
N ALA A 47 3.24 8.22 25.43
CA ALA A 47 2.23 7.24 25.04
C ALA A 47 2.04 7.17 23.52
N LEU A 48 2.04 8.33 22.85
CA LEU A 48 1.92 8.43 21.39
C LEU A 48 3.18 7.94 20.68
N ALA A 49 4.38 8.30 21.17
CA ALA A 49 5.66 7.79 20.69
C ALA A 49 5.71 6.26 20.79
N GLY A 50 5.29 5.70 21.92
CA GLY A 50 5.20 4.26 22.12
C GLY A 50 4.23 3.58 21.14
N ALA A 51 3.12 4.22 20.76
CA ALA A 51 2.22 3.71 19.73
C ALA A 51 2.85 3.75 18.32
N ILE A 52 3.61 4.81 18.01
CA ILE A 52 4.34 4.95 16.73
C ILE A 52 5.46 3.90 16.63
N ASP A 53 6.25 3.71 17.68
CA ASP A 53 7.36 2.73 17.69
C ASP A 53 6.86 1.28 17.62
N ARG A 54 5.67 1.01 18.17
CA ARG A 54 4.97 -0.28 17.99
C ARG A 54 4.41 -0.49 16.59
N THR A 55 4.68 0.41 15.66
CA THR A 55 4.37 0.26 14.23
C THR A 55 5.63 -0.16 13.45
N PRO A 56 6.24 -1.33 13.70
CA PRO A 56 7.31 -1.78 12.85
C PRO A 56 6.72 -2.28 11.52
N PRO A 57 7.41 -2.05 10.39
CA PRO A 57 7.20 -2.91 9.23
C PRO A 57 7.67 -4.30 9.66
N ARG A 58 6.75 -5.19 10.05
CA ARG A 58 7.08 -6.57 10.44
C ARG A 58 7.84 -7.24 9.29
N SER A 59 9.16 -7.24 9.42
CA SER A 59 10.10 -7.61 8.37
C SER A 59 9.88 -9.04 7.91
N TRP A 60 9.49 -9.94 8.82
CA TRP A 60 9.26 -11.35 8.53
C TRP A 60 8.10 -11.60 7.56
N LEU A 61 6.98 -10.88 7.65
CA LEU A 61 5.87 -11.04 6.70
C LEU A 61 6.30 -10.60 5.29
N SER A 62 7.05 -9.49 5.22
CA SER A 62 7.60 -8.96 3.96
C SER A 62 8.62 -9.92 3.35
N VAL A 63 9.48 -10.52 4.18
CA VAL A 63 10.45 -11.55 3.78
C VAL A 63 9.72 -12.81 3.30
N ALA A 64 8.73 -13.31 4.05
CA ALA A 64 7.94 -14.48 3.67
C ALA A 64 7.22 -14.27 2.33
N THR A 65 6.64 -13.08 2.12
CA THR A 65 6.03 -12.73 0.83
C THR A 65 7.06 -12.77 -0.29
N MET A 66 8.26 -12.19 -0.09
CA MET A 66 9.33 -12.27 -1.10
C MET A 66 9.80 -13.69 -1.40
N LEU A 67 9.94 -14.54 -0.38
CA LEU A 67 10.34 -15.92 -0.58
C LEU A 67 9.31 -16.66 -1.44
N LEU A 68 8.01 -16.40 -1.24
CA LEU A 68 6.96 -16.96 -2.10
C LEU A 68 7.00 -16.39 -3.52
N LEU A 69 7.28 -15.11 -3.69
CA LEU A 69 7.45 -14.50 -5.03
C LEU A 69 8.65 -15.09 -5.77
N ILE A 70 9.79 -15.24 -5.08
CA ILE A 70 11.00 -15.87 -5.63
C ILE A 70 10.69 -17.33 -5.97
N GLY A 71 10.02 -18.07 -5.08
CA GLY A 71 9.60 -19.45 -5.34
C GLY A 71 8.71 -19.57 -6.57
N ALA A 72 7.71 -18.70 -6.70
CA ALA A 72 6.82 -18.67 -7.86
C ALA A 72 7.57 -18.29 -9.15
N ALA A 73 8.51 -17.33 -9.08
CA ALA A 73 9.33 -16.93 -10.21
C ALA A 73 10.29 -18.05 -10.66
N VAL A 74 10.92 -18.75 -9.72
CA VAL A 74 11.80 -19.91 -9.99
C VAL A 74 10.99 -21.06 -10.58
N ALA A 75 9.83 -21.40 -10.00
CA ALA A 75 8.96 -22.45 -10.53
C ALA A 75 8.54 -22.14 -11.98
N THR A 76 8.19 -20.88 -12.25
CA THR A 76 7.86 -20.43 -13.61
C THR A 76 9.09 -20.42 -14.53
N GLY A 77 10.25 -20.02 -14.04
CA GLY A 77 11.52 -20.00 -14.78
C GLY A 77 11.99 -21.40 -15.17
N VAL A 78 11.84 -22.39 -14.30
CA VAL A 78 12.14 -23.81 -14.59
C VAL A 78 11.23 -24.34 -15.72
N MET A 79 9.96 -23.91 -15.77
CA MET A 79 9.08 -24.25 -16.90
C MET A 79 9.55 -23.63 -18.23
N LEU A 80 10.19 -22.46 -18.17
CA LEU A 80 10.65 -21.73 -19.36
C LEU A 80 12.10 -22.08 -19.78
N GLY A 81 12.92 -22.55 -18.85
CA GLY A 81 14.39 -22.65 -18.99
C GLY A 81 14.95 -24.06 -19.20
N THR A 82 14.12 -25.11 -19.20
CA THR A 82 14.57 -26.50 -19.43
C THR A 82 14.74 -26.88 -20.92
N GLY A 83 15.33 -25.98 -21.71
CA GLY A 83 15.88 -26.29 -23.03
C GLY A 83 15.75 -25.16 -24.04
N GLY A 84 16.82 -24.90 -24.80
CA GLY A 84 16.75 -24.08 -26.02
C GLY A 84 15.60 -24.57 -26.89
N TRP A 85 14.77 -23.63 -27.35
CA TRP A 85 13.46 -23.93 -27.91
C TRP A 85 13.63 -24.70 -29.23
N SER A 86 13.51 -26.02 -29.16
CA SER A 86 13.39 -26.86 -30.37
C SER A 86 11.99 -26.67 -30.99
N GLU A 87 11.85 -26.81 -32.31
CA GLU A 87 10.54 -26.76 -33.00
C GLU A 87 9.52 -27.74 -32.39
N ALA A 88 9.99 -28.85 -31.80
CA ALA A 88 9.15 -29.81 -31.09
C ALA A 88 8.55 -29.24 -29.78
N GLN A 89 9.25 -28.36 -29.07
CA GLN A 89 8.72 -27.67 -27.89
C GLN A 89 7.74 -26.55 -28.27
N LEU A 90 7.96 -25.86 -29.40
CA LEU A 90 6.98 -24.94 -29.98
C LEU A 90 5.68 -25.66 -30.38
N ARG A 91 5.78 -26.87 -30.94
CA ARG A 91 4.60 -27.73 -31.21
C ARG A 91 3.95 -28.28 -29.94
N ARG A 92 4.69 -28.55 -28.86
CA ARG A 92 4.10 -28.90 -27.54
C ARG A 92 3.40 -27.71 -26.88
N LEU A 93 3.80 -26.48 -27.20
CA LEU A 93 3.05 -25.27 -26.82
C LEU A 93 1.70 -25.15 -27.53
N LEU A 94 1.55 -25.80 -28.70
CA LEU A 94 0.30 -25.90 -29.46
C LEU A 94 -0.52 -27.16 -29.11
N VAL A 95 0.11 -28.17 -28.48
CA VAL A 95 -0.54 -29.43 -28.06
C VAL A 95 -0.23 -29.68 -26.58
N PRO A 96 -1.09 -29.22 -25.65
CA PRO A 96 -0.82 -29.25 -24.22
C PRO A 96 -0.65 -30.70 -23.72
N SER A 97 0.41 -30.95 -22.96
CA SER A 97 0.63 -32.23 -22.28
C SER A 97 -0.03 -32.16 -20.90
N PRO A 98 -1.11 -32.92 -20.64
CA PRO A 98 -2.04 -32.58 -19.55
C PRO A 98 -1.53 -32.84 -18.11
N TYR A 99 -0.41 -33.55 -17.90
CA TYR A 99 -0.07 -34.10 -16.56
C TYR A 99 1.12 -33.45 -15.83
N VAL A 100 2.14 -32.93 -16.52
CA VAL A 100 3.32 -32.33 -15.86
C VAL A 100 3.21 -30.80 -15.79
N GLU A 101 2.65 -30.18 -16.83
CA GLU A 101 2.38 -28.74 -16.87
C GLU A 101 1.38 -28.31 -15.78
N THR A 102 0.37 -29.14 -15.51
CA THR A 102 -0.63 -28.88 -14.47
C THR A 102 -0.04 -28.82 -13.05
N ARG A 103 0.95 -29.64 -12.69
CA ARG A 103 1.49 -29.65 -11.31
C ARG A 103 2.28 -28.39 -10.97
N ILE A 104 3.15 -27.94 -11.88
CA ILE A 104 3.98 -26.76 -11.63
C ILE A 104 3.15 -25.47 -11.74
N GLU A 105 2.15 -25.43 -12.64
CA GLU A 105 1.17 -24.35 -12.66
C GLU A 105 0.37 -24.27 -11.35
N LEU A 106 -0.10 -25.41 -10.82
CA LEU A 106 -0.81 -25.46 -9.53
C LEU A 106 0.06 -24.97 -8.37
N ILE A 107 1.34 -25.37 -8.32
CA ILE A 107 2.29 -24.90 -7.29
C ILE A 107 2.48 -23.38 -7.40
N SER A 108 2.66 -22.87 -8.63
CA SER A 108 2.86 -21.43 -8.86
C SER A 108 1.63 -20.62 -8.46
N ILE A 109 0.43 -21.10 -8.79
CA ILE A 109 -0.85 -20.48 -8.39
C ILE A 109 -1.00 -20.52 -6.86
N ALA A 110 -0.70 -21.64 -6.22
CA ALA A 110 -0.78 -21.76 -4.76
C ALA A 110 0.19 -20.80 -4.05
N MET A 111 1.42 -20.66 -4.55
CA MET A 111 2.39 -19.68 -4.03
C MET A 111 1.90 -18.24 -4.20
N LEU A 112 1.30 -17.90 -5.34
CA LEU A 112 0.72 -16.57 -5.58
C LEU A 112 -0.44 -16.30 -4.63
N ILE A 113 -1.37 -17.25 -4.45
CA ILE A 113 -2.48 -17.12 -3.51
C ILE A 113 -1.95 -16.85 -2.09
N LEU A 114 -0.97 -17.62 -1.65
CA LEU A 114 -0.37 -17.45 -0.33
C LEU A 114 0.34 -16.09 -0.19
N ALA A 115 1.03 -15.62 -1.23
CA ALA A 115 1.66 -14.30 -1.25
C ALA A 115 0.63 -13.15 -1.14
N TYR A 116 -0.52 -13.27 -1.82
CA TYR A 116 -1.63 -12.33 -1.69
C TYR A 116 -2.24 -12.36 -0.28
N MET A 117 -2.42 -13.54 0.31
CA MET A 117 -2.93 -13.67 1.69
C MET A 117 -1.99 -13.01 2.70
N LEU A 118 -0.67 -13.23 2.59
CA LEU A 118 0.31 -12.57 3.45
C LEU A 118 0.31 -11.05 3.28
N THR A 119 0.17 -10.58 2.05
CA THR A 119 0.07 -9.16 1.73
C THR A 119 -1.19 -8.55 2.35
N HIS A 120 -2.33 -9.24 2.28
CA HIS A 120 -3.57 -8.81 2.92
C HIS A 120 -3.42 -8.75 4.45
N LEU A 121 -2.75 -9.73 5.06
CA LEU A 121 -2.44 -9.72 6.48
C LEU A 121 -1.53 -8.53 6.87
N GLN A 122 -0.53 -8.20 6.05
CA GLN A 122 0.32 -7.02 6.26
C GLN A 122 -0.50 -5.72 6.28
N ILE A 123 -1.39 -5.56 5.30
CA ILE A 123 -2.25 -4.37 5.20
C ILE A 123 -3.19 -4.27 6.40
N ASN A 124 -3.85 -5.37 6.78
CA ASN A 124 -4.73 -5.38 7.94
C ASN A 124 -3.98 -5.09 9.24
N HIS A 125 -2.75 -5.59 9.39
CA HIS A 125 -1.92 -5.29 10.53
C HIS A 125 -1.56 -3.79 10.58
N HIS A 126 -1.10 -3.24 9.45
CA HIS A 126 -0.78 -1.83 9.32
C HIS A 126 -1.99 -0.93 9.66
N ARG A 127 -3.19 -1.27 9.17
CA ARG A 127 -4.43 -0.57 9.51
C ARG A 127 -4.74 -0.60 11.01
N ARG A 128 -4.50 -1.73 11.69
CA ARG A 128 -4.69 -1.82 13.14
C ARG A 128 -3.72 -0.90 13.89
N SER A 129 -2.47 -0.80 13.41
CA SER A 129 -1.50 0.15 13.96
C SER A 129 -1.94 1.60 13.77
N LEU A 130 -2.39 1.98 12.57
CA LEU A 130 -2.93 3.32 12.32
C LEU A 130 -4.14 3.66 13.19
N ARG A 131 -5.06 2.70 13.40
CA ARG A 131 -6.18 2.87 14.35
C ARG A 131 -5.70 3.05 15.78
N SER A 132 -4.71 2.26 16.20
CA SER A 132 -4.11 2.41 17.52
C SER A 132 -3.55 3.81 17.70
N ILE A 133 -2.76 4.31 16.74
CA ILE A 133 -2.22 5.67 16.75
C ILE A 133 -3.34 6.71 16.80
N ALA A 134 -4.36 6.60 15.95
CA ALA A 134 -5.50 7.51 15.93
C ALA A 134 -6.24 7.55 17.28
N SER A 135 -6.48 6.39 17.88
CA SER A 135 -7.14 6.27 19.18
C SER A 135 -6.29 6.85 20.32
N THR A 136 -4.97 6.60 20.31
CA THR A 136 -4.04 7.19 21.27
C THR A 136 -3.96 8.71 21.12
N PHE A 137 -3.94 9.23 19.89
CA PHE A 137 -3.97 10.65 19.61
C PHE A 137 -5.28 11.31 20.08
N ALA A 138 -6.43 10.69 19.80
CA ALA A 138 -7.72 11.16 20.30
C ALA A 138 -7.77 11.17 21.83
N ALA A 139 -7.24 10.15 22.50
CA ALA A 139 -7.13 10.09 23.95
C ALA A 139 -6.19 11.18 24.50
N ALA A 140 -5.03 11.39 23.88
CA ALA A 140 -4.06 12.42 24.27
C ALA A 140 -4.66 13.84 24.17
N THR A 141 -5.45 14.09 23.14
CA THR A 141 -6.15 15.37 22.94
C THR A 141 -7.43 15.52 23.76
N GLY A 142 -7.74 14.56 24.65
CA GLY A 142 -8.92 14.61 25.52
C GLY A 142 -10.25 14.48 24.77
N GLY A 143 -10.25 13.83 23.59
CA GLY A 143 -11.43 13.68 22.75
C GLY A 143 -11.87 14.97 22.04
N ARG A 144 -11.02 16.01 22.02
CA ARG A 144 -11.32 17.30 21.37
C ARG A 144 -11.52 17.16 19.85
N PHE A 145 -10.94 16.12 19.25
CA PHE A 145 -11.08 15.83 17.82
C PHE A 145 -11.81 14.52 17.59
N PRO A 146 -12.63 14.43 16.53
CA PRO A 146 -13.27 13.18 16.17
C PRO A 146 -12.22 12.13 15.81
N GLU A 147 -12.51 10.87 16.19
CA GLU A 147 -11.66 9.73 15.83
C GLU A 147 -11.53 9.67 14.30
N ILE A 148 -10.29 9.51 13.82
CA ILE A 148 -10.01 9.43 12.38
C ILE A 148 -10.58 8.10 11.86
N VAL A 149 -11.77 8.16 11.28
CA VAL A 149 -12.43 6.99 10.70
C VAL A 149 -11.69 6.59 9.42
N LEU A 150 -10.98 5.46 9.45
CA LEU A 150 -10.44 4.88 8.23
C LEU A 150 -11.59 4.31 7.39
N PRO A 151 -11.62 4.56 6.07
CA PRO A 151 -12.69 4.07 5.21
C PRO A 151 -12.85 2.56 5.33
N ALA A 152 -14.10 2.09 5.31
CA ALA A 152 -14.40 0.67 5.23
C ALA A 152 -13.75 0.07 3.97
N LEU A 153 -13.50 -1.24 3.97
CA LEU A 153 -13.10 -1.94 2.74
C LEU A 153 -14.26 -1.84 1.74
N GLY A 154 -14.26 -0.78 0.93
CA GLY A 154 -15.22 -0.61 -0.15
C GLY A 154 -14.83 -1.48 -1.35
N LEU A 155 -15.84 -1.90 -2.12
CA LEU A 155 -15.71 -2.60 -3.40
C LEU A 155 -15.23 -1.65 -4.53
N GLY A 156 -14.33 -0.71 -4.23
CA GLY A 156 -13.80 0.25 -5.18
C GLY A 156 -12.65 -0.34 -5.98
N VAL A 157 -12.94 -1.24 -6.92
CA VAL A 157 -11.93 -1.69 -7.90
C VAL A 157 -11.92 -0.70 -9.07
N ARG A 158 -10.77 -0.09 -9.39
CA ARG A 158 -10.69 0.82 -10.53
C ARG A 158 -10.97 0.03 -11.82
N PRO A 159 -11.71 0.59 -12.80
CA PRO A 159 -12.12 -0.14 -14.00
C PRO A 159 -10.95 -0.68 -14.81
N ILE A 160 -9.77 -0.06 -14.70
CA ILE A 160 -8.53 -0.54 -15.32
C ILE A 160 -8.12 -1.94 -14.84
N HIS A 161 -8.31 -2.26 -13.56
CA HIS A 161 -7.97 -3.57 -13.01
C HIS A 161 -8.95 -4.64 -13.47
N LEU A 162 -10.24 -4.29 -13.55
CA LEU A 162 -11.26 -5.18 -14.13
C LEU A 162 -10.96 -5.46 -15.61
N ALA A 163 -10.67 -4.41 -16.40
CA ALA A 163 -10.32 -4.56 -17.81
C ALA A 163 -9.08 -5.45 -18.00
N LEU A 164 -8.03 -5.25 -17.21
CA LEU A 164 -6.82 -6.07 -17.27
C LEU A 164 -7.10 -7.53 -16.87
N GLY A 165 -7.95 -7.75 -15.86
CA GLY A 165 -8.40 -9.08 -15.45
C GLY A 165 -9.20 -9.80 -16.55
N ILE A 166 -10.06 -9.08 -17.26
CA ILE A 166 -10.83 -9.61 -18.41
C ILE A 166 -9.88 -9.97 -19.56
N VAL A 167 -8.92 -9.11 -19.90
CA VAL A 167 -7.91 -9.40 -20.92
C VAL A 167 -7.12 -10.67 -20.56
N LEU A 168 -6.71 -10.83 -19.29
CA LEU A 168 -6.04 -12.06 -18.84
C LEU A 168 -6.94 -13.29 -18.95
N ALA A 169 -8.21 -13.16 -18.57
CA ALA A 169 -9.17 -14.26 -18.69
C ALA A 169 -9.39 -14.67 -20.16
N MET A 170 -9.51 -13.71 -21.09
CA MET A 170 -9.60 -13.96 -22.53
C MET A 170 -8.38 -14.67 -23.11
N LEU A 171 -7.19 -14.43 -22.53
CA LEU A 171 -5.94 -15.12 -22.87
C LEU A 171 -5.81 -16.52 -22.22
N GLY A 172 -6.91 -17.08 -21.70
CA GLY A 172 -6.94 -18.39 -21.05
C GLY A 172 -6.37 -18.38 -19.63
N LYS A 173 -6.11 -17.19 -19.04
CA LYS A 173 -5.61 -17.03 -17.66
C LYS A 173 -6.74 -16.54 -16.76
N PHE A 174 -7.76 -17.38 -16.59
CA PHE A 174 -8.96 -17.10 -15.78
C PHE A 174 -8.64 -16.71 -14.33
N TRP A 175 -7.52 -17.19 -13.78
CA TRP A 175 -7.02 -16.81 -12.45
C TRP A 175 -6.49 -15.36 -12.38
N GLY A 176 -6.20 -14.72 -13.51
CA GLY A 176 -5.76 -13.33 -13.58
C GLY A 176 -6.85 -12.34 -13.16
N LEU A 177 -8.12 -12.68 -13.39
CA LEU A 177 -9.26 -11.85 -13.00
C LEU A 177 -9.35 -11.65 -11.47
N PRO A 178 -9.45 -12.69 -10.63
CA PRO A 178 -9.49 -12.50 -9.18
C PRO A 178 -8.22 -11.85 -8.63
N MET A 179 -7.05 -12.08 -9.23
CA MET A 179 -5.80 -11.41 -8.82
C MET A 179 -5.81 -9.91 -9.10
N MET A 180 -6.31 -9.50 -10.28
CA MET A 180 -6.41 -8.07 -10.62
C MET A 180 -7.47 -7.36 -9.77
N LEU A 181 -8.60 -8.02 -9.47
CA LEU A 181 -9.60 -7.48 -8.56
C LEU A 181 -9.03 -7.33 -7.14
N ALA A 182 -8.30 -8.35 -6.64
CA ALA A 182 -7.63 -8.28 -5.36
C ALA A 182 -6.61 -7.14 -5.32
N TRP A 183 -5.83 -6.97 -6.40
CA TRP A 183 -4.90 -5.85 -6.54
C TRP A 183 -5.61 -4.50 -6.48
N GLY A 184 -6.67 -4.30 -7.28
CA GLY A 184 -7.36 -3.02 -7.34
C GLY A 184 -8.02 -2.65 -6.02
N ALA A 185 -8.57 -3.63 -5.30
CA ALA A 185 -9.11 -3.43 -3.95
C ALA A 185 -8.03 -3.07 -2.93
N ILE A 186 -6.84 -3.64 -3.05
CA ILE A 186 -5.69 -3.30 -2.19
C ILE A 186 -5.18 -1.90 -2.54
N GLU A 187 -5.05 -1.56 -3.82
CA GLU A 187 -4.54 -0.27 -4.27
C GLU A 187 -5.45 0.89 -3.85
N SER A 188 -6.77 0.74 -4.01
CA SER A 188 -7.73 1.75 -3.55
C SER A 188 -7.70 1.89 -2.04
N LEU A 189 -7.63 0.76 -1.31
CA LEU A 189 -7.51 0.78 0.14
C LEU A 189 -6.27 1.56 0.60
N VAL A 190 -5.10 1.27 0.04
CA VAL A 190 -3.85 1.93 0.44
C VAL A 190 -3.87 3.41 0.08
N LEU A 191 -4.22 3.76 -1.16
CA LEU A 191 -4.16 5.15 -1.62
C LEU A 191 -5.19 6.05 -0.95
N ASP A 192 -6.43 5.58 -0.80
CA ASP A 192 -7.51 6.44 -0.31
C ASP A 192 -7.51 6.53 1.22
N SER A 193 -7.28 5.42 1.92
CA SER A 193 -7.29 5.43 3.39
C SER A 193 -6.12 6.22 3.97
N GLU A 194 -4.93 6.13 3.38
CA GLU A 194 -3.76 6.87 3.86
C GLU A 194 -3.87 8.37 3.57
N ARG A 195 -4.30 8.75 2.36
CA ARG A 195 -4.51 10.16 2.03
C ARG A 195 -5.52 10.81 2.97
N GLN A 196 -6.61 10.10 3.26
CA GLN A 196 -7.61 10.59 4.20
C GLN A 196 -7.06 10.67 5.62
N PHE A 197 -6.32 9.67 6.09
CA PHE A 197 -5.68 9.67 7.40
C PHE A 197 -4.73 10.87 7.56
N ARG A 198 -3.81 11.07 6.61
CA ARG A 198 -2.83 12.17 6.64
C ARG A 198 -3.49 13.54 6.59
N ARG A 199 -4.53 13.72 5.75
CA ARG A 199 -5.30 14.97 5.67
C ARG A 199 -6.00 15.26 6.98
N SER A 200 -6.71 14.27 7.56
CA SER A 200 -7.39 14.42 8.83
C SER A 200 -6.41 14.76 9.95
N LEU A 201 -5.26 14.09 10.00
CA LEU A 201 -4.21 14.35 11.00
C LEU A 201 -3.65 15.76 10.86
N ALA A 202 -3.29 16.20 9.65
CA ALA A 202 -2.78 17.54 9.40
C ALA A 202 -3.79 18.65 9.79
N VAL A 203 -5.08 18.45 9.51
CA VAL A 203 -6.15 19.38 9.91
C VAL A 203 -6.28 19.45 11.43
N GLN A 204 -6.20 18.31 12.12
CA GLN A 204 -6.28 18.28 13.58
C GLN A 204 -5.06 18.96 14.23
N LEU A 205 -3.86 18.76 13.68
CA LEU A 205 -2.63 19.38 14.18
C LEU A 205 -2.60 20.90 13.99
N THR A 206 -2.94 21.39 12.80
CA THR A 206 -3.03 22.84 12.55
C THR A 206 -4.02 23.49 13.53
N THR A 207 -5.17 22.85 13.75
CA THR A 207 -6.15 23.30 14.74
C THR A 207 -5.61 23.29 16.18
N LEU A 208 -4.81 22.28 16.56
CA LEU A 208 -4.19 22.19 17.89
C LEU A 208 -3.15 23.28 18.14
N CYS A 209 -2.28 23.53 17.17
CA CYS A 209 -1.19 24.50 17.28
C CYS A 209 -1.69 25.96 17.19
N GLY A 210 -3.00 26.19 17.08
CA GLY A 210 -3.58 27.53 16.90
C GLY A 210 -3.21 28.20 15.56
N GLN A 211 -2.51 27.47 14.69
CA GLN A 211 -2.31 27.84 13.31
C GLN A 211 -3.59 27.48 12.58
N ALA A 212 -4.56 28.40 12.57
CA ALA A 212 -5.74 28.23 11.72
C ALA A 212 -5.24 27.77 10.35
N PRO A 213 -5.72 26.63 9.81
CA PRO A 213 -5.36 26.29 8.46
C PRO A 213 -5.89 27.45 7.64
N ALA A 214 -4.99 28.31 7.14
CA ALA A 214 -5.35 29.32 6.18
C ALA A 214 -5.67 28.53 4.91
N ILE A 215 -6.86 27.92 4.88
CA ILE A 215 -7.50 27.38 3.70
C ILE A 215 -7.98 28.60 2.90
N ALA A 216 -7.06 29.51 2.58
CA ALA A 216 -7.20 30.34 1.42
C ALA A 216 -7.06 29.35 0.26
N HIS A 217 -8.18 29.05 -0.39
CA HIS A 217 -8.34 28.02 -1.42
C HIS A 217 -7.48 28.24 -2.70
N GLU A 218 -6.45 29.06 -2.66
CA GLU A 218 -5.78 29.57 -3.86
C GLU A 218 -4.54 28.75 -4.26
N ALA A 219 -3.86 28.10 -3.33
CA ALA A 219 -2.69 27.27 -3.64
C ALA A 219 -2.92 25.80 -3.32
N VAL A 220 -2.66 24.93 -4.29
CA VAL A 220 -2.69 23.47 -4.14
C VAL A 220 -1.26 22.96 -4.23
N CYS A 221 -0.89 22.01 -3.36
CA CYS A 221 0.41 21.37 -3.41
C CYS A 221 0.70 20.84 -4.83
N ARG A 222 1.80 21.29 -5.44
CA ARG A 222 2.23 20.90 -6.79
C ARG A 222 2.49 19.40 -6.94
N ASN A 223 2.71 18.68 -5.84
CA ASN A 223 2.82 17.24 -5.87
C ASN A 223 1.49 16.64 -6.34
N ILE A 224 1.53 16.06 -7.55
CA ILE A 224 0.37 15.47 -8.25
C ILE A 224 -0.35 14.40 -7.40
N ASN A 225 0.37 13.81 -6.45
CA ASN A 225 -0.15 12.76 -5.57
C ASN A 225 -0.75 13.28 -4.27
N CYS A 226 -0.51 14.55 -3.91
CA CYS A 226 -0.96 15.18 -2.68
C CYS A 226 -2.18 16.07 -2.94
N ALA A 227 -2.01 17.03 -3.86
CA ALA A 227 -2.99 18.06 -4.20
C ALA A 227 -3.70 18.67 -2.98
N ASN A 228 -2.97 18.80 -1.86
CA ASN A 228 -3.53 19.36 -0.64
C ASN A 228 -3.59 20.89 -0.77
N PRO A 229 -4.69 21.55 -0.41
CA PRO A 229 -4.72 23.00 -0.30
C PRO A 229 -3.69 23.46 0.74
N MET A 230 -2.98 24.54 0.44
CA MET A 230 -1.91 25.12 1.24
C MET A 230 -2.06 26.63 1.31
N ALA A 231 -1.56 27.22 2.40
CA ALA A 231 -1.39 28.67 2.47
C ALA A 231 -0.32 29.10 1.44
N VAL A 232 -0.46 30.30 0.87
CA VAL A 232 0.43 30.85 -0.18
C VAL A 232 1.88 30.98 0.31
N ASP A 233 2.06 31.09 1.62
CA ASP A 233 3.33 31.27 2.34
C ASP A 233 3.84 29.99 3.05
N ALA A 234 3.21 28.83 2.84
CA ALA A 234 3.64 27.58 3.48
C ALA A 234 4.93 27.02 2.85
N VAL A 235 6.03 26.99 3.63
CA VAL A 235 7.38 26.55 3.20
C VAL A 235 7.42 25.07 2.78
N SER A 236 6.53 24.25 3.33
CA SER A 236 6.40 22.84 2.99
C SER A 236 4.95 22.38 3.08
N CYS A 237 4.59 21.36 2.30
CA CYS A 237 3.26 20.78 2.37
C CYS A 237 3.09 19.97 3.67
N PRO A 238 2.10 20.26 4.52
CA PRO A 238 1.89 19.50 5.77
C PRO A 238 1.45 18.04 5.50
N VAL A 239 0.93 17.75 4.30
CA VAL A 239 0.39 16.43 3.95
C VAL A 239 1.38 15.55 3.19
N CYS A 240 2.39 16.10 2.50
CA CYS A 240 3.39 15.30 1.80
C CYS A 240 4.85 15.69 2.07
N GLY A 241 5.10 16.72 2.87
CA GLY A 241 6.44 17.22 3.20
C GLY A 241 7.19 17.86 2.03
N ASP A 242 6.53 18.06 0.89
CA ASP A 242 7.17 18.60 -0.30
C ASP A 242 7.44 20.11 -0.14
N GLN A 243 8.70 20.50 -0.29
CA GLN A 243 9.17 21.89 -0.19
C GLN A 243 9.09 22.63 -1.53
N THR A 244 8.82 21.93 -2.63
CA THR A 244 8.79 22.53 -3.98
C THR A 244 7.51 23.30 -4.31
N ALA A 245 6.61 23.46 -3.34
CA ALA A 245 5.33 24.14 -3.52
C ALA A 245 5.43 25.68 -3.74
N MET A 246 6.63 26.27 -3.66
CA MET A 246 6.86 27.73 -3.62
C MET A 246 7.48 28.38 -4.86
N ARG A 247 7.43 27.75 -6.04
CA ARG A 247 7.66 28.46 -7.32
C ARG A 247 6.49 28.24 -8.23
#